data_AF-A0A543FQ61-F1
#
_entry.id   AF-A0A543FQ61-F1
#
_cell.length_a   1.000
_cell.length_b   1.000
_cell.length_c   1.000
_cell.angle_alpha   90.00
_cell.angle_beta   90.00
_cell.angle_gamma   90.00
#
_symmetry.space_group_name_H-M   'P 1'
#
loop_
_entity.id
_entity.type
_entity.pdbx_description
1 polymer ?
#
loop_
_entity_poly.entity_id
_entity_poly.type
_entity_poly.pdbx_seq_one_letter_code
_entity_poly.pdbx_strand_id
1 'polypeptide(L)'
;MVPHAGKGAPSIAGPGRAHYRSGVAKIVPLPQAVSELVHDGDTVALEGFTHLIPFAAGHEIIRQHRRDLTLVRMTPDLIYDQMIGAGCASKLVFSWGGNPGVGSLHRMRDALANAWPVPLRIEEHSHAGMANRYVAGASGLPFAVLRGYSGTDLPDHTDTISTVECPFTGERLAAVAALNPDVAIVHAQRADRDGNVQLWGITGVQKEAVLAARRSLVTVEEVVDELTPVPGAVVLPGWVVDAVATAPRGAAPSYAHGYYERDNAAYRAWDAISRDREAFLRWRRTIEEAE
;
A
#
# COMPACT_ATOMS: atom_id res chain seq x y z
N MET A 1 10.35 46.36 6.95
CA MET A 1 11.34 45.30 6.70
C MET A 1 11.31 44.40 7.92
N VAL A 2 10.55 43.31 7.89
CA VAL A 2 10.38 42.37 9.01
C VAL A 2 10.93 41.03 8.52
N PRO A 3 11.91 40.40 9.20
CA PRO A 3 12.45 39.12 8.75
C PRO A 3 11.45 38.01 9.03
N HIS A 4 11.13 37.22 8.01
CA HIS A 4 10.37 35.98 8.15
C HIS A 4 11.27 34.93 8.80
N ALA A 5 10.85 34.43 9.97
CA ALA A 5 11.47 33.31 10.64
C ALA A 5 11.36 32.05 9.75
N GLY A 6 12.50 31.48 9.40
CA GLY A 6 12.56 30.24 8.63
C GLY A 6 11.89 29.09 9.39
N LYS A 7 10.89 28.46 8.77
CA LYS A 7 10.38 27.17 9.20
C LYS A 7 11.51 26.14 9.03
N GLY A 8 11.87 25.45 10.11
CA GLY A 8 12.88 24.40 10.09
C GLY A 8 12.48 23.30 9.11
N ALA A 9 13.40 22.96 8.20
CA ALA A 9 13.22 21.85 7.28
C ALA A 9 13.09 20.54 8.09
N PRO A 10 12.07 19.70 7.81
CA PRO A 10 12.01 18.39 8.42
C PRO A 10 13.21 17.54 7.97
N SER A 11 13.67 16.66 8.85
CA SER A 11 14.70 15.66 8.57
C SER A 11 14.21 14.71 7.47
N ILE A 12 14.48 15.06 6.22
CA ILE A 12 14.34 14.17 5.08
C ILE A 12 15.44 13.12 5.25
N ALA A 13 15.04 11.88 5.57
CA ALA A 13 15.99 10.77 5.59
C ALA A 13 16.79 10.79 4.27
N GLY A 14 18.12 10.85 4.38
CA GLY A 14 19.02 10.94 3.23
C GLY A 14 18.74 9.84 2.20
N PRO A 15 19.18 10.01 0.94
CA PRO A 15 18.85 9.08 -0.14
C PRO A 15 19.21 7.65 0.29
N GLY A 16 18.18 6.84 0.50
CA GLY A 16 18.35 5.41 0.75
C GLY A 16 19.12 4.86 -0.44
N ARG A 17 20.32 4.32 -0.19
CA ARG A 17 21.04 3.55 -1.21
C ARG A 17 20.05 2.54 -1.79
N ALA A 18 20.08 2.33 -3.11
CA ALA A 18 19.42 1.19 -3.73
C ALA A 18 19.86 -0.07 -2.96
N HIS A 19 18.97 -0.60 -2.13
CA HIS A 19 19.24 -1.77 -1.33
C HIS A 19 19.13 -2.98 -2.26
N TYR A 20 20.23 -3.32 -2.94
CA TYR A 20 20.34 -4.64 -3.56
C TYR A 20 20.30 -5.68 -2.43
N ARG A 21 19.20 -6.42 -2.35
CA ARG A 21 18.97 -7.39 -1.28
C ARG A 21 19.87 -8.61 -1.53
N SER A 22 20.63 -9.00 -0.51
CA SER A 22 21.50 -10.16 -0.58
C SER A 22 20.73 -11.42 -0.22
N GLY A 23 20.16 -12.10 -1.22
CA GLY A 23 19.51 -13.39 -1.01
C GLY A 23 18.37 -13.67 -1.99
N VAL A 24 18.04 -14.94 -2.12
CA VAL A 24 16.80 -15.42 -2.75
C VAL A 24 15.65 -15.19 -1.78
N ALA A 25 14.45 -14.85 -2.27
CA ALA A 25 13.28 -14.64 -1.43
C ALA A 25 12.98 -15.89 -0.58
N LYS A 26 12.66 -15.69 0.70
CA LYS A 26 12.27 -16.79 1.58
C LYS A 26 10.83 -17.20 1.30
N ILE A 27 10.57 -18.47 1.06
CA ILE A 27 9.21 -19.00 0.98
C ILE A 27 8.80 -19.46 2.38
N VAL A 28 7.88 -18.75 3.02
CA VAL A 28 7.49 -18.96 4.43
C VAL A 28 5.96 -18.83 4.62
N PRO A 29 5.40 -19.42 5.70
CA PRO A 29 3.99 -19.20 6.04
C PRO A 29 3.65 -17.72 6.23
N LEU A 30 2.43 -17.31 5.84
CA LEU A 30 1.98 -15.92 5.95
C LEU A 30 2.10 -15.32 7.37
N PRO A 31 1.73 -16.03 8.46
CA PRO A 31 1.92 -15.50 9.81
C PRO A 31 3.39 -15.20 10.13
N GLN A 32 4.29 -16.08 9.72
CA GLN A 32 5.72 -15.87 9.90
C GLN A 32 6.20 -14.66 9.09
N ALA A 33 5.79 -14.56 7.82
CA ALA A 33 6.20 -13.47 6.93
C ALA A 33 5.78 -12.10 7.48
N VAL A 34 4.52 -11.95 7.90
CA VAL A 34 4.03 -10.69 8.50
C VAL A 34 4.72 -10.41 9.82
N SER A 35 5.00 -11.45 10.62
CA SER A 35 5.66 -11.29 11.92
C SER A 35 7.09 -10.75 11.79
N GLU A 36 7.84 -11.27 10.82
CA GLU A 36 9.23 -10.88 10.55
C GLU A 36 9.36 -9.54 9.81
N LEU A 37 8.39 -9.20 8.95
CA LEU A 37 8.54 -8.07 8.04
C LEU A 37 7.78 -6.82 8.47
N VAL A 38 6.65 -6.94 9.16
CA VAL A 38 5.82 -5.78 9.56
C VAL A 38 6.02 -5.49 11.04
N HIS A 39 6.48 -4.30 11.36
CA HIS A 39 6.68 -3.83 12.73
C HIS A 39 5.76 -2.64 13.04
N ASP A 40 5.48 -2.44 14.32
CA ASP A 40 4.75 -1.25 14.77
C ASP A 40 5.54 0.02 14.42
N GLY A 41 4.84 1.07 14.00
CA GLY A 41 5.47 2.31 13.53
C GLY A 41 5.91 2.30 12.06
N ASP A 42 5.86 1.16 11.37
CA ASP A 42 6.27 1.07 9.97
C ASP A 42 5.37 1.90 9.03
N THR A 43 5.98 2.41 7.96
CA THR A 43 5.25 2.82 6.76
C THR A 43 4.96 1.58 5.90
N VAL A 44 3.69 1.19 5.82
CA VAL A 44 3.26 -0.06 5.19
C VAL A 44 2.36 0.20 3.99
N ALA A 45 2.76 -0.30 2.82
CA ALA A 45 2.00 -0.23 1.58
C ALA A 45 1.43 -1.59 1.19
N LEU A 46 0.13 -1.80 1.32
CA LEU A 46 -0.61 -2.93 0.73
C LEU A 46 -1.20 -2.48 -0.62
N GLU A 47 -0.56 -2.83 -1.72
CA GLU A 47 -0.94 -2.34 -3.06
C GLU A 47 -1.63 -3.39 -3.94
N GLY A 48 -2.48 -2.88 -4.83
CA GLY A 48 -3.36 -3.60 -5.77
C GLY A 48 -4.38 -2.60 -6.34
N PHE A 49 -5.11 -2.94 -7.41
CA PHE A 49 -6.07 -2.01 -8.02
C PHE A 49 -7.35 -2.70 -8.45
N THR A 50 -8.33 -2.82 -7.54
CA THR A 50 -9.52 -3.68 -7.67
C THR A 50 -9.20 -5.18 -7.80
N HIS A 51 -8.01 -5.50 -8.30
CA HIS A 51 -7.37 -6.77 -8.57
C HIS A 51 -6.16 -6.95 -7.65
N LEU A 52 -5.91 -8.19 -7.20
CA LEU A 52 -4.74 -8.57 -6.39
C LEU A 52 -4.53 -7.71 -5.13
N ILE A 53 -5.62 -7.31 -4.49
CA ILE A 53 -5.54 -6.58 -3.22
C ILE A 53 -5.19 -7.58 -2.11
N PRO A 54 -4.09 -7.44 -1.35
CA PRO A 54 -3.62 -8.48 -0.42
C PRO A 54 -4.43 -8.52 0.90
N PHE A 55 -5.70 -8.94 0.82
CA PHE A 55 -6.60 -9.03 1.97
C PHE A 55 -6.09 -9.97 3.06
N ALA A 56 -5.60 -11.16 2.69
CA ALA A 56 -5.07 -12.13 3.65
C ALA A 56 -3.92 -11.54 4.49
N ALA A 57 -3.03 -10.78 3.87
CA ALA A 57 -1.95 -10.11 4.59
C ALA A 57 -2.46 -9.00 5.51
N GLY A 58 -3.44 -8.20 5.07
CA GLY A 58 -4.05 -7.19 5.93
C GLY A 58 -4.80 -7.80 7.13
N HIS A 59 -5.47 -8.94 6.95
CA HIS A 59 -6.10 -9.70 8.03
C HIS A 59 -5.07 -10.28 9.00
N GLU A 60 -3.94 -10.77 8.50
CA GLU A 60 -2.81 -11.20 9.33
C GLU A 60 -2.25 -10.05 10.17
N ILE A 61 -2.10 -8.85 9.61
CA ILE A 61 -1.67 -7.66 10.36
C ILE A 61 -2.65 -7.33 11.50
N ILE A 62 -3.97 -7.48 11.25
CA ILE A 62 -5.01 -7.29 12.26
C ILE A 62 -4.89 -8.34 13.37
N ARG A 63 -4.73 -9.62 13.00
CA ARG A 63 -4.57 -10.76 13.94
C ARG A 63 -3.34 -10.61 14.82
N GLN A 64 -2.23 -10.18 14.24
CA GLN A 64 -0.99 -9.90 14.99
C GLN A 64 -1.02 -8.58 15.77
N HIS A 65 -2.14 -7.86 15.72
CA HIS A 65 -2.36 -6.63 16.45
C HIS A 65 -1.28 -5.56 16.21
N ARG A 66 -0.76 -5.43 14.98
CA ARG A 66 0.19 -4.35 14.67
C ARG A 66 -0.48 -2.98 14.83
N ARG A 67 0.29 -1.99 15.30
CA ARG A 67 -0.17 -0.65 15.66
C ARG A 67 0.75 0.44 15.14
N ASP A 68 0.24 1.68 15.22
CA ASP A 68 0.96 2.90 14.84
C ASP A 68 1.50 2.90 13.40
N LEU A 69 0.84 2.18 12.50
CA LEU A 69 1.28 2.08 11.12
C LEU A 69 0.96 3.37 10.37
N THR A 70 1.89 3.82 9.52
CA THR A 70 1.57 4.72 8.42
C THR A 70 1.14 3.89 7.23
N LEU A 71 -0.16 3.81 7.00
CA LEU A 71 -0.73 3.08 5.86
C LEU A 71 -0.60 3.90 4.58
N VAL A 72 -0.19 3.25 3.50
CA VAL A 72 0.03 3.90 2.20
C VAL A 72 -0.72 3.14 1.12
N ARG A 73 -1.65 3.82 0.44
CA ARG A 73 -2.29 3.26 -0.75
C ARG A 73 -2.80 4.31 -1.68
N MET A 74 -2.65 4.09 -2.98
CA MET A 74 -3.26 4.99 -3.96
C MET A 74 -4.79 5.09 -3.79
N THR A 75 -5.47 3.94 -3.76
CA THR A 75 -6.93 3.80 -3.64
C THR A 75 -7.33 2.90 -2.46
N PRO A 76 -7.19 3.37 -1.19
CA PRO A 76 -7.67 2.64 -0.02
C PRO A 76 -9.13 2.20 -0.19
N ASP A 77 -9.35 0.93 0.12
CA ASP A 77 -10.62 0.24 0.03
C ASP A 77 -10.94 -0.51 1.33
N LEU A 78 -11.69 -1.61 1.24
CA LEU A 78 -12.13 -2.40 2.38
C LEU A 78 -10.99 -2.83 3.30
N ILE A 79 -9.86 -3.32 2.77
CA ILE A 79 -8.79 -3.81 3.68
C ILE A 79 -8.20 -2.66 4.51
N TYR A 80 -8.14 -1.45 3.96
CA TYR A 80 -7.67 -0.26 4.68
C TYR A 80 -8.70 0.22 5.70
N ASP A 81 -9.98 0.22 5.35
CA ASP A 81 -11.07 0.53 6.28
C ASP A 81 -11.11 -0.47 7.45
N GLN A 82 -10.85 -1.74 7.17
CA GLN A 82 -10.70 -2.82 8.16
C GLN A 82 -9.52 -2.56 9.11
N MET A 83 -8.33 -2.31 8.56
CA MET A 83 -7.12 -2.05 9.35
C MET A 83 -7.24 -0.79 10.20
N ILE A 84 -7.82 0.30 9.64
CA ILE A 84 -8.10 1.53 10.38
C ILE A 84 -9.08 1.27 11.52
N GLY A 85 -10.21 0.61 11.23
CA GLY A 85 -11.21 0.26 12.25
C GLY A 85 -10.70 -0.71 13.31
N ALA A 86 -9.69 -1.53 12.99
CA ALA A 86 -9.00 -2.40 13.93
C ALA A 86 -7.94 -1.68 14.80
N GLY A 87 -7.68 -0.39 14.53
CA GLY A 87 -6.72 0.43 15.27
C GLY A 87 -5.27 0.23 14.84
N CYS A 88 -5.02 -0.32 13.65
CA CYS A 88 -3.66 -0.55 13.16
C CYS A 88 -2.95 0.75 12.74
N ALA A 89 -3.69 1.76 12.29
CA ALA A 89 -3.13 2.93 11.60
C ALA A 89 -3.15 4.21 12.44
N SER A 90 -2.05 4.97 12.42
CA SER A 90 -1.97 6.34 12.95
C SER A 90 -1.90 7.41 11.85
N LYS A 91 -1.57 7.01 10.62
CA LYS A 91 -1.58 7.88 9.43
C LYS A 91 -2.01 7.11 8.18
N LEU A 92 -2.69 7.78 7.25
CA LEU A 92 -3.01 7.28 5.92
C LEU A 92 -2.47 8.24 4.84
N VAL A 93 -1.64 7.74 3.93
CA VAL A 93 -1.18 8.46 2.72
C VAL A 93 -1.90 7.89 1.50
N PHE A 94 -2.66 8.71 0.79
CA PHE A 94 -3.54 8.21 -0.27
C PHE A 94 -3.91 9.24 -1.33
N SER A 95 -4.65 8.81 -2.36
CA SER A 95 -5.16 9.70 -3.42
C SER A 95 -6.66 9.62 -3.67
N TRP A 96 -7.32 8.55 -3.23
CA TRP A 96 -8.77 8.40 -3.29
C TRP A 96 -9.22 7.34 -2.28
N GLY A 97 -10.26 7.60 -1.47
CA GLY A 97 -10.77 6.63 -0.50
C GLY A 97 -12.25 6.31 -0.71
N GLY A 98 -12.59 5.04 -0.85
CA GLY A 98 -13.98 4.63 -1.04
C GLY A 98 -14.17 3.12 -1.23
N ASN A 99 -15.43 2.69 -1.17
CA ASN A 99 -15.84 1.33 -1.53
C ASN A 99 -16.40 1.36 -2.96
N PRO A 100 -15.63 0.88 -3.98
CA PRO A 100 -16.00 1.02 -5.38
C PRO A 100 -17.36 0.40 -5.70
N GLY A 101 -18.29 1.25 -6.12
CA GLY A 101 -19.66 0.87 -6.51
C GLY A 101 -20.65 0.69 -5.36
N VAL A 102 -20.28 1.01 -4.12
CA VAL A 102 -21.16 0.83 -2.96
C VAL A 102 -21.29 2.10 -2.13
N GLY A 103 -20.18 2.73 -1.74
CA GLY A 103 -20.24 3.85 -0.81
C GLY A 103 -18.88 4.25 -0.28
N SER A 104 -18.84 4.70 0.97
CA SER A 104 -17.63 5.28 1.56
C SER A 104 -17.14 4.47 2.75
N LEU A 105 -15.88 4.69 3.11
CA LEU A 105 -15.15 3.96 4.14
C LEU A 105 -15.57 4.50 5.51
N HIS A 106 -16.48 3.78 6.18
CA HIS A 106 -17.11 4.27 7.41
C HIS A 106 -16.15 4.24 8.60
N ARG A 107 -15.20 3.30 8.67
CA ARG A 107 -14.20 3.25 9.75
C ARG A 107 -13.12 4.32 9.56
N MET A 108 -12.69 4.56 8.33
CA MET A 108 -11.84 5.71 8.01
C MET A 108 -12.50 7.03 8.44
N ARG A 109 -13.76 7.26 8.07
CA ARG A 109 -14.47 8.48 8.45
C ARG A 109 -14.67 8.62 9.94
N ASP A 110 -14.95 7.52 10.64
CA ASP A 110 -15.10 7.52 12.09
C ASP A 110 -13.77 7.87 12.81
N ALA A 111 -12.64 7.37 12.28
CA ALA A 111 -11.32 7.73 12.79
C ALA A 111 -10.96 9.21 12.55
N LEU A 112 -11.37 9.77 11.40
CA LEU A 112 -11.14 11.18 11.08
C LEU A 112 -12.03 12.13 11.88
N ALA A 113 -13.32 11.82 12.00
CA ALA A 113 -14.30 12.70 12.63
C ALA A 113 -14.34 12.56 14.15
N ASN A 114 -14.18 11.33 14.66
CA ASN A 114 -14.40 11.00 16.06
C ASN A 114 -13.17 10.39 16.76
N ALA A 115 -12.03 10.31 16.09
CA ALA A 115 -10.81 9.70 16.61
C ALA A 115 -10.99 8.25 17.11
N TRP A 116 -11.90 7.50 16.49
CA TRP A 116 -12.21 6.11 16.87
C TRP A 116 -11.74 5.11 15.80
N PRO A 117 -11.13 3.97 16.19
CA PRO A 117 -10.75 3.60 17.56
C PRO A 117 -9.53 4.37 18.07
N VAL A 118 -8.78 4.99 17.16
CA VAL A 118 -7.64 5.88 17.43
C VAL A 118 -7.69 7.07 16.46
N PRO A 119 -7.08 8.22 16.79
CA PRO A 119 -6.95 9.34 15.86
C PRO A 119 -6.19 8.95 14.58
N LEU A 120 -6.72 9.32 13.41
CA LEU A 120 -6.08 9.09 12.12
C LEU A 120 -5.61 10.41 11.51
N ARG A 121 -4.32 10.52 11.19
CA ARG A 121 -3.79 11.61 10.35
C ARG A 121 -3.89 11.23 8.87
N ILE A 122 -4.00 12.22 7.99
CA ILE A 122 -4.01 11.99 6.54
C ILE A 122 -2.97 12.83 5.82
N GLU A 123 -2.50 12.31 4.70
CA GLU A 123 -1.73 13.03 3.68
C GLU A 123 -2.33 12.66 2.31
N GLU A 124 -2.92 13.63 1.64
CA GLU A 124 -3.59 13.43 0.36
C GLU A 124 -2.71 13.89 -0.80
N HIS A 125 -2.70 13.11 -1.87
CA HIS A 125 -2.00 13.40 -3.12
C HIS A 125 -2.93 13.19 -4.31
N SER A 126 -2.64 13.84 -5.44
CA SER A 126 -3.26 13.43 -6.70
C SER A 126 -2.85 11.99 -7.05
N HIS A 127 -3.72 11.27 -7.78
CA HIS A 127 -3.45 9.88 -8.17
C HIS A 127 -2.16 9.76 -8.99
N ALA A 128 -1.97 10.66 -9.97
CA ALA A 128 -0.73 10.74 -10.75
C ALA A 128 0.50 11.10 -9.89
N GLY A 129 0.31 11.91 -8.85
CA GLY A 129 1.35 12.23 -7.88
C GLY A 129 1.81 11.00 -7.12
N MET A 130 0.89 10.22 -6.53
CA MET A 130 1.24 8.97 -5.84
C MET A 130 2.02 7.99 -6.73
N ALA A 131 1.57 7.79 -7.98
CA ALA A 131 2.26 6.93 -8.92
C ALA A 131 3.70 7.42 -9.19
N ASN A 132 3.88 8.72 -9.41
CA ASN A 132 5.20 9.31 -9.61
C ASN A 132 6.10 9.20 -8.37
N ARG A 133 5.54 9.31 -7.15
CA ARG A 133 6.30 9.11 -5.91
C ARG A 133 6.82 7.68 -5.79
N TYR A 134 6.01 6.67 -6.13
CA TYR A 134 6.45 5.28 -6.18
C TYR A 134 7.52 5.05 -7.26
N VAL A 135 7.33 5.61 -8.46
CA VAL A 135 8.33 5.53 -9.54
C VAL A 135 9.67 6.13 -9.10
N ALA A 136 9.66 7.29 -8.43
CA ALA A 136 10.90 7.88 -7.88
C ALA A 136 11.56 6.95 -6.87
N GLY A 137 10.80 6.39 -5.94
CA GLY A 137 11.31 5.45 -4.94
C GLY A 137 11.92 4.20 -5.57
N ALA A 138 11.19 3.57 -6.49
CA ALA A 138 11.65 2.40 -7.25
C ALA A 138 12.91 2.70 -8.09
N SER A 139 13.09 3.96 -8.51
CA SER A 139 14.26 4.41 -9.28
C SER A 139 15.44 4.82 -8.39
N GLY A 140 15.30 4.78 -7.06
CA GLY A 140 16.31 5.28 -6.12
C GLY A 140 16.51 6.80 -6.18
N LEU A 141 15.52 7.54 -6.69
CA LEU A 141 15.55 8.99 -6.79
C LEU A 141 14.83 9.62 -5.59
N PRO A 142 15.26 10.81 -5.13
CA PRO A 142 14.66 11.46 -3.96
C PRO A 142 13.28 12.10 -4.24
N PHE A 143 12.95 12.38 -5.50
CA PHE A 143 11.68 12.99 -5.90
C PHE A 143 11.37 12.69 -7.37
N ALA A 144 10.11 12.89 -7.75
CA ALA A 144 9.66 12.91 -9.14
C ALA A 144 9.11 14.29 -9.51
N VAL A 145 9.06 14.57 -10.81
CA VAL A 145 8.50 15.81 -11.37
C VAL A 145 7.28 15.50 -12.24
N LEU A 146 6.25 16.34 -12.19
CA LEU A 146 5.04 16.18 -13.00
C LEU A 146 4.29 17.49 -13.22
N ARG A 147 3.46 17.55 -14.27
CA ARG A 147 2.51 18.64 -14.56
C ARG A 147 1.20 18.46 -13.78
N GLY A 148 1.29 18.08 -12.50
CA GLY A 148 0.16 17.83 -11.62
C GLY A 148 -0.05 18.96 -10.61
N TYR A 149 -1.06 18.82 -9.76
CA TYR A 149 -1.35 19.69 -8.59
C TYR A 149 -1.77 21.14 -8.88
N SER A 150 -1.57 21.65 -10.10
CA SER A 150 -2.09 22.95 -10.53
C SER A 150 -3.60 23.03 -10.32
N GLY A 151 -4.05 24.05 -9.60
CA GLY A 151 -5.48 24.27 -9.28
C GLY A 151 -6.01 23.44 -8.12
N THR A 152 -5.15 22.76 -7.37
CA THR A 152 -5.50 22.07 -6.11
C THR A 152 -4.86 22.76 -4.92
N ASP A 153 -5.44 22.59 -3.73
CA ASP A 153 -4.91 23.03 -2.43
C ASP A 153 -4.00 21.98 -1.76
N LEU A 154 -3.86 20.79 -2.35
CA LEU A 154 -3.01 19.71 -1.83
C LEU A 154 -1.58 20.16 -1.43
N PRO A 155 -0.87 21.02 -2.20
CA PRO A 155 0.45 21.49 -1.80
C PRO A 155 0.48 22.30 -0.50
N ASP A 156 -0.64 22.89 -0.09
CA ASP A 156 -0.74 23.69 1.15
C ASP A 156 -0.90 22.80 2.40
N HIS A 157 -1.17 21.50 2.21
CA HIS A 157 -1.47 20.54 3.27
C HIS A 157 -0.37 19.50 3.53
N THR A 158 0.73 19.51 2.77
CA THR A 158 1.84 18.57 2.97
C THR A 158 3.19 19.14 2.50
N ASP A 159 4.25 18.85 3.24
CA ASP A 159 5.62 19.20 2.86
C ASP A 159 6.22 18.25 1.80
N THR A 160 5.50 17.21 1.40
CA THR A 160 5.93 16.22 0.39
C THR A 160 5.63 16.64 -1.05
N ILE A 161 5.03 17.83 -1.24
CA ILE A 161 4.78 18.47 -2.54
C ILE A 161 5.48 19.83 -2.54
N SER A 162 6.25 20.10 -3.59
CA SER A 162 6.91 21.37 -3.80
C SER A 162 6.99 21.68 -5.30
N THR A 163 7.85 22.61 -5.70
CA THR A 163 8.08 22.94 -7.10
C THR A 163 9.56 22.96 -7.44
N VAL A 164 9.90 22.63 -8.67
CA VAL A 164 11.25 22.75 -9.23
C VAL A 164 11.21 23.50 -10.56
N GLU A 165 12.24 24.26 -10.85
CA GLU A 165 12.41 24.91 -12.15
C GLU A 165 13.21 24.00 -13.09
N CYS A 166 12.67 23.75 -14.28
CA CYS A 166 13.33 22.94 -15.30
C CYS A 166 14.57 23.68 -15.80
N PRO A 167 15.77 23.11 -15.67
CA PRO A 167 17.01 23.81 -16.05
C PRO A 167 17.16 23.99 -17.57
N PHE A 168 16.36 23.29 -18.37
CA PHE A 168 16.42 23.35 -19.83
C PHE A 168 15.41 24.33 -20.43
N THR A 169 14.29 24.59 -19.75
CA THR A 169 13.17 25.39 -20.29
C THR A 169 12.75 26.55 -19.38
N GLY A 170 13.27 26.64 -18.15
CA GLY A 170 12.81 27.59 -17.13
C GLY A 170 11.41 27.33 -16.60
N GLU A 171 10.79 26.21 -17.00
CA GLU A 171 9.42 25.90 -16.61
C GLU A 171 9.33 25.45 -15.15
N ARG A 172 8.39 26.03 -14.39
CA ARG A 172 8.11 25.61 -13.02
C ARG A 172 7.15 24.41 -13.01
N LEU A 173 7.61 23.28 -12.48
CA LEU A 173 6.87 22.02 -12.39
C LEU A 173 6.64 21.62 -10.93
N ALA A 174 5.62 20.79 -10.67
CA ALA A 174 5.45 20.18 -9.35
C ALA A 174 6.56 19.12 -9.13
N ALA A 175 7.09 19.09 -7.91
CA ALA A 175 8.03 18.09 -7.43
C ALA A 175 7.41 17.35 -6.25
N VAL A 176 7.41 16.02 -6.27
CA VAL A 176 6.85 15.20 -5.19
C VAL A 176 7.92 14.30 -4.61
N ALA A 177 8.06 14.29 -3.28
CA ALA A 177 9.04 13.48 -2.58
C ALA A 177 8.78 11.98 -2.81
N ALA A 178 9.85 11.21 -3.05
CA ALA A 178 9.76 9.78 -3.28
C ALA A 178 9.04 9.07 -2.13
N LEU A 179 8.26 8.06 -2.48
CA LEU A 179 7.53 7.23 -1.52
C LEU A 179 8.27 5.91 -1.38
N ASN A 180 8.96 5.76 -0.24
CA ASN A 180 9.76 4.58 0.09
C ASN A 180 9.17 3.91 1.34
N PRO A 181 8.20 2.99 1.19
CA PRO A 181 7.64 2.28 2.33
C PRO A 181 8.72 1.49 3.09
N ASP A 182 8.52 1.33 4.40
CA ASP A 182 9.33 0.39 5.18
C ASP A 182 9.01 -1.05 4.78
N VAL A 183 7.75 -1.32 4.41
CA VAL A 183 7.29 -2.61 3.89
C VAL A 183 6.29 -2.40 2.76
N ALA A 184 6.49 -3.06 1.62
CA ALA A 184 5.46 -3.23 0.59
C ALA A 184 4.93 -4.67 0.61
N ILE A 185 3.61 -4.79 0.57
CA ILE A 185 2.91 -6.06 0.52
C ILE A 185 2.02 -6.05 -0.71
N VAL A 186 2.17 -7.07 -1.54
CA VAL A 186 1.35 -7.25 -2.75
C VAL A 186 0.84 -8.68 -2.83
N HIS A 187 -0.23 -8.89 -3.60
CA HIS A 187 -0.66 -10.23 -3.98
C HIS A 187 -0.31 -10.49 -5.45
N ALA A 188 0.00 -11.74 -5.78
CA ALA A 188 0.30 -12.17 -7.13
C ALA A 188 -0.26 -13.57 -7.35
N GLN A 189 -0.32 -14.00 -8.59
CA GLN A 189 -0.84 -15.32 -8.90
C GLN A 189 0.18 -16.42 -8.55
N ARG A 190 1.43 -16.29 -9.00
CA ARG A 190 2.42 -17.38 -8.89
C ARG A 190 3.75 -16.90 -8.35
N ALA A 191 4.44 -17.81 -7.69
CA ALA A 191 5.90 -17.75 -7.52
C ALA A 191 6.54 -19.08 -7.90
N ASP A 192 7.83 -19.08 -8.24
CA ASP A 192 8.64 -20.31 -8.30
C ASP A 192 9.42 -20.57 -7.02
N ARG A 193 10.15 -21.70 -6.99
CA ARG A 193 11.01 -22.11 -5.87
C ARG A 193 12.20 -21.19 -5.64
N ASP A 194 12.59 -20.43 -6.66
CA ASP A 194 13.65 -19.41 -6.59
C ASP A 194 13.09 -18.04 -6.16
N GLY A 195 11.83 -17.98 -5.75
CA GLY A 195 11.20 -16.78 -5.22
C GLY A 195 10.89 -15.72 -6.27
N ASN A 196 11.04 -16.03 -7.57
CA ASN A 196 10.54 -15.14 -8.61
C ASN A 196 9.02 -15.15 -8.57
N VAL A 197 8.41 -13.99 -8.73
CA VAL A 197 6.96 -13.80 -8.65
C VAL A 197 6.43 -13.39 -10.02
N GLN A 198 5.39 -14.07 -10.50
CA GLN A 198 4.69 -13.72 -11.72
C GLN A 198 3.29 -13.18 -11.39
N LEU A 199 3.00 -11.97 -11.89
CA LEU A 199 1.69 -11.33 -11.81
C LEU A 199 1.22 -10.83 -13.18
N TRP A 200 -0.07 -10.98 -13.48
CA TRP A 200 -0.67 -10.54 -14.76
C TRP A 200 -2.07 -9.97 -14.56
N GLY A 201 -2.60 -9.30 -15.59
CA GLY A 201 -3.86 -8.56 -15.50
C GLY A 201 -3.60 -7.09 -15.13
N ILE A 202 -4.44 -6.50 -14.28
CA ILE A 202 -4.27 -5.11 -13.85
C ILE A 202 -3.30 -5.06 -12.67
N THR A 203 -2.04 -4.72 -12.92
CA THR A 203 -0.97 -4.75 -11.91
C THR A 203 -0.76 -3.41 -11.19
N GLY A 204 -1.32 -2.30 -11.72
CA GLY A 204 -1.20 -0.97 -11.11
C GLY A 204 0.26 -0.59 -10.84
N VAL A 205 0.54 -0.17 -9.59
CA VAL A 205 1.89 0.22 -9.12
C VAL A 205 2.57 -0.87 -8.29
N GLN A 206 2.09 -2.12 -8.32
CA GLN A 206 2.59 -3.20 -7.44
C GLN A 206 4.11 -3.41 -7.59
N LYS A 207 4.62 -3.37 -8.82
CA LYS A 207 6.06 -3.51 -9.10
C LYS A 207 6.85 -2.35 -8.49
N GLU A 208 6.41 -1.13 -8.73
CA GLU A 208 7.04 0.07 -8.19
C GLU A 208 7.00 0.09 -6.65
N ALA A 209 5.89 -0.34 -6.03
CA ALA A 209 5.78 -0.42 -4.58
C ALA A 209 6.79 -1.42 -3.98
N VAL A 210 6.94 -2.61 -4.58
CA VAL A 210 7.93 -3.60 -4.14
C VAL A 210 9.35 -3.06 -4.27
N LEU A 211 9.68 -2.44 -5.41
CA LEU A 211 11.02 -1.90 -5.68
C LEU A 211 11.37 -0.68 -4.82
N ALA A 212 10.37 0.13 -4.46
CA ALA A 212 10.56 1.31 -3.61
C ALA A 212 10.71 0.98 -2.12
N ALA A 213 10.26 -0.21 -1.69
CA ALA A 213 10.21 -0.55 -0.28
C ALA A 213 11.50 -1.16 0.26
N ARG A 214 11.79 -0.85 1.53
CA ARG A 214 12.93 -1.45 2.25
C ARG A 214 12.76 -2.95 2.40
N ARG A 215 11.56 -3.38 2.76
CA ARG A 215 11.16 -4.79 2.84
C ARG A 215 9.99 -5.11 1.93
N SER A 216 9.87 -6.34 1.43
CA SER A 216 8.70 -6.76 0.65
C SER A 216 8.22 -8.17 0.92
N LEU A 217 6.90 -8.28 1.02
CA LEU A 217 6.15 -9.53 1.11
C LEU A 217 5.28 -9.67 -0.12
N VAL A 218 5.41 -10.78 -0.83
CA VAL A 218 4.47 -11.16 -1.90
C VAL A 218 3.67 -12.36 -1.44
N THR A 219 2.36 -12.18 -1.32
CA THR A 219 1.44 -13.31 -1.16
C THR A 219 1.08 -13.89 -2.52
N VAL A 220 1.01 -15.21 -2.65
CA VAL A 220 0.71 -15.87 -3.94
C VAL A 220 -0.40 -16.90 -3.83
N GLU A 221 -1.15 -17.11 -4.90
CA GLU A 221 -2.14 -18.19 -4.97
C GLU A 221 -1.48 -19.56 -4.94
N GLU A 222 -0.39 -19.72 -5.71
CA GLU A 222 0.37 -20.97 -5.77
C GLU A 222 1.88 -20.74 -5.92
N VAL A 223 2.66 -21.71 -5.43
CA VAL A 223 4.09 -21.84 -5.73
C VAL A 223 4.25 -23.00 -6.70
N VAL A 224 4.81 -22.72 -7.88
CA VAL A 224 5.04 -23.70 -8.95
C VAL A 224 6.52 -24.04 -9.05
N ASP A 225 6.86 -25.10 -9.78
CA ASP A 225 8.27 -25.46 -10.00
C ASP A 225 8.94 -24.58 -11.06
N GLU A 226 8.19 -24.15 -12.08
CA GLU A 226 8.67 -23.26 -13.13
C GLU A 226 7.59 -22.24 -13.55
N LEU A 227 7.99 -20.97 -13.74
CA LEU A 227 7.11 -19.92 -14.23
C LEU A 227 6.93 -20.01 -15.75
N THR A 228 5.82 -20.62 -16.18
CA THR A 228 5.43 -20.59 -17.60
C THR A 228 5.11 -19.15 -18.04
N PRO A 229 5.63 -18.65 -19.18
CA PRO A 229 5.33 -17.29 -19.64
C PRO A 229 3.84 -17.03 -19.86
N VAL A 230 3.35 -15.89 -19.35
CA VAL A 230 1.98 -15.42 -19.55
C VAL A 230 2.03 -14.06 -20.26
N PRO A 231 1.27 -13.85 -21.36
CA PRO A 231 1.25 -12.58 -22.07
C PRO A 231 0.89 -11.40 -21.17
N GLY A 232 1.70 -10.35 -21.22
CA GLY A 232 1.50 -9.13 -20.41
C GLY A 232 1.80 -9.30 -18.92
N ALA A 233 2.36 -10.44 -18.50
CA ALA A 233 2.80 -10.63 -17.13
C ALA A 233 4.03 -9.78 -16.81
N VAL A 234 4.10 -9.37 -15.55
CA VAL A 234 5.30 -8.85 -14.92
C VAL A 234 5.92 -9.99 -14.11
N VAL A 235 7.24 -10.11 -14.17
CA VAL A 235 8.01 -10.99 -13.29
C VAL A 235 8.84 -10.11 -12.35
N LEU A 236 8.61 -10.24 -11.06
CA LEU A 236 9.49 -9.69 -10.02
C LEU A 236 10.56 -10.75 -9.73
N PRO A 237 11.84 -10.46 -9.99
CA PRO A 237 12.90 -11.41 -9.66
C PRO A 237 13.00 -11.66 -8.15
N GLY A 238 13.36 -12.87 -7.73
CA GLY A 238 13.43 -13.22 -6.30
C GLY A 238 14.35 -12.32 -5.48
N TRP A 239 15.38 -11.72 -6.08
CA TRP A 239 16.30 -10.81 -5.39
C TRP A 239 15.72 -9.43 -5.05
N VAL A 240 14.50 -9.09 -5.52
CA VAL A 240 13.77 -7.89 -5.07
C VAL A 240 12.68 -8.20 -4.04
N VAL A 241 12.55 -9.46 -3.63
CA VAL A 241 11.51 -9.95 -2.71
C VAL A 241 12.17 -10.52 -1.45
N ASP A 242 11.71 -10.14 -0.25
CA ASP A 242 12.25 -10.74 0.99
C ASP A 242 11.55 -12.04 1.32
N ALA A 243 10.21 -12.04 1.21
CA ALA A 243 9.39 -13.20 1.50
C ALA A 243 8.27 -13.40 0.49
N VAL A 244 8.06 -14.66 0.15
CA VAL A 244 6.88 -15.15 -0.56
C VAL A 244 6.07 -16.01 0.41
N ALA A 245 4.76 -15.80 0.46
CA ALA A 245 3.85 -16.62 1.27
C ALA A 245 2.67 -17.11 0.44
N THR A 246 2.46 -18.43 0.41
CA THR A 246 1.28 -18.99 -0.24
C THR A 246 0.04 -18.63 0.58
N ALA A 247 -0.91 -17.95 -0.05
CA ALA A 247 -2.19 -17.57 0.51
C ALA A 247 -3.26 -17.78 -0.59
N PRO A 248 -3.78 -19.01 -0.74
CA PRO A 248 -4.84 -19.29 -1.70
C PRO A 248 -6.06 -18.43 -1.40
N ARG A 249 -6.64 -17.84 -2.44
CA ARG A 249 -7.68 -16.80 -2.35
C ARG A 249 -7.25 -15.58 -1.54
N GLY A 250 -5.95 -15.29 -1.52
CA GLY A 250 -5.35 -14.26 -0.67
C GLY A 250 -5.82 -12.84 -1.00
N ALA A 251 -6.37 -12.63 -2.20
CA ALA A 251 -7.00 -11.38 -2.58
C ALA A 251 -8.51 -11.30 -2.33
N ALA A 252 -9.19 -12.38 -1.96
CA ALA A 252 -10.63 -12.32 -1.71
C ALA A 252 -10.97 -11.29 -0.60
N PRO A 253 -12.00 -10.42 -0.77
CA PRO A 253 -13.04 -10.45 -1.80
C PRO A 253 -12.71 -9.75 -3.13
N SER A 254 -11.53 -9.14 -3.27
CA SER A 254 -11.00 -8.74 -4.59
C SER A 254 -10.81 -9.96 -5.49
N TYR A 255 -10.57 -9.74 -6.78
CA TYR A 255 -10.39 -10.80 -7.76
C TYR A 255 -8.92 -11.03 -8.07
N ALA A 256 -8.60 -12.24 -8.52
CA ALA A 256 -7.31 -12.60 -9.10
C ALA A 256 -7.56 -13.17 -10.50
N HIS A 257 -7.10 -12.47 -11.54
CA HIS A 257 -7.40 -12.81 -12.92
C HIS A 257 -6.89 -14.21 -13.27
N GLY A 258 -7.79 -15.06 -13.76
CA GLY A 258 -7.51 -16.47 -14.04
C GLY A 258 -7.72 -17.43 -12.87
N TYR A 259 -8.03 -16.93 -11.66
CA TYR A 259 -8.25 -17.76 -10.46
C TYR A 259 -9.68 -17.64 -9.93
N TYR A 260 -10.16 -16.41 -9.67
CA TYR A 260 -11.52 -16.19 -9.18
C TYR A 260 -11.99 -14.75 -9.45
N GLU A 261 -13.32 -14.60 -9.53
CA GLU A 261 -13.99 -13.31 -9.71
C GLU A 261 -14.14 -12.52 -8.41
N ARG A 262 -14.49 -11.24 -8.55
CA ARG A 262 -14.72 -10.33 -7.42
C ARG A 262 -16.00 -10.72 -6.69
N ASP A 263 -15.93 -10.84 -5.37
CA ASP A 263 -17.12 -11.05 -4.54
C ASP A 263 -17.86 -9.73 -4.30
N ASN A 264 -18.70 -9.35 -5.26
CA ASN A 264 -19.51 -8.13 -5.14
C ASN A 264 -20.50 -8.16 -3.97
N ALA A 265 -20.89 -9.34 -3.48
CA ALA A 265 -21.80 -9.45 -2.34
C ALA A 265 -21.07 -9.05 -1.05
N ALA A 266 -19.82 -9.50 -0.86
CA ALA A 266 -18.98 -9.06 0.25
C ALA A 266 -18.73 -7.54 0.24
N TYR A 267 -18.47 -6.94 -0.92
CA TYR A 267 -18.31 -5.48 -1.04
C TYR A 267 -19.58 -4.71 -0.64
N ARG A 268 -20.78 -5.21 -1.01
CA ARG A 268 -22.06 -4.60 -0.61
C ARG A 268 -22.32 -4.80 0.89
N ALA A 269 -22.09 -6.00 1.40
CA ALA A 269 -22.28 -6.32 2.81
C ALA A 269 -21.39 -5.47 3.73
N TRP A 270 -20.18 -5.11 3.27
CA TRP A 270 -19.26 -4.28 4.02
C TRP A 270 -19.85 -2.93 4.44
N ASP A 271 -20.75 -2.31 3.66
CA ASP A 271 -21.34 -1.01 4.03
C ASP A 271 -22.12 -1.10 5.34
N ALA A 272 -22.94 -2.15 5.53
CA ALA A 272 -23.68 -2.35 6.77
C ALA A 272 -22.74 -2.69 7.94
N ILE A 273 -21.76 -3.57 7.71
CA ILE A 273 -20.78 -3.99 8.73
C ILE A 273 -19.95 -2.81 9.23
N SER A 274 -19.42 -2.02 8.29
CA SER A 274 -18.52 -0.90 8.60
C SER A 274 -19.26 0.34 9.08
N ARG A 275 -20.57 0.47 8.90
CA ARG A 275 -21.31 1.63 9.40
C ARG A 275 -21.52 1.56 10.92
N ASP A 276 -21.91 0.41 11.44
CA ASP A 276 -22.19 0.21 12.86
C ASP A 276 -20.93 -0.28 13.61
N ARG A 277 -20.60 0.31 14.77
CA ARG A 277 -19.39 -0.07 15.51
C ARG A 277 -19.50 -1.47 16.10
N GLU A 278 -20.66 -1.86 16.62
CA GLU A 278 -20.83 -3.18 17.21
C GLU A 278 -20.78 -4.29 16.17
N ALA A 279 -21.41 -4.08 15.01
CA ALA A 279 -21.34 -4.98 13.87
C ALA A 279 -19.90 -5.16 13.38
N PHE A 280 -19.14 -4.07 13.28
CA PHE A 280 -17.72 -4.14 12.94
C PHE A 280 -16.91 -4.89 14.00
N LEU A 281 -17.14 -4.64 15.29
CA LEU A 281 -16.43 -5.35 16.37
C LEU A 281 -16.77 -6.85 16.39
N ARG A 282 -18.00 -7.23 16.04
CA ARG A 282 -18.39 -8.64 15.82
C ARG A 282 -17.61 -9.24 14.65
N TRP A 283 -17.56 -8.54 13.51
CA TRP A 283 -16.77 -8.96 12.35
C TRP A 283 -15.27 -9.04 12.66
N ARG A 284 -14.72 -8.09 13.43
CA ARG A 284 -13.30 -8.08 13.77
C ARG A 284 -12.90 -9.34 14.54
N ARG A 285 -13.75 -9.79 15.47
CA ARG A 285 -13.52 -11.05 16.21
C ARG A 285 -13.45 -12.26 15.28
N THR A 286 -14.26 -12.31 14.21
CA THR A 286 -14.16 -13.42 13.25
C THR A 286 -12.85 -13.43 12.48
N ILE A 287 -12.21 -12.27 12.30
CA ILE A 287 -10.85 -12.19 11.75
C ILE A 287 -9.83 -12.62 12.81
N GLU A 288 -9.97 -12.17 14.06
CA GLU A 288 -9.06 -12.50 15.17
C GLU A 288 -9.07 -13.99 15.53
N GLU A 289 -10.20 -14.66 15.36
CA GLU A 289 -10.43 -16.09 15.68
C GLU A 289 -10.15 -17.03 14.51
N ALA A 290 -9.91 -16.52 13.30
CA ALA A 290 -9.60 -17.35 12.13
C ALA A 290 -8.17 -17.92 12.22
N GLU A 291 -8.06 -19.25 12.14
CA GLU A 291 -6.79 -20.00 12.08
C GLU A 291 -6.06 -19.83 10.73
#